data_AF-A0A9W7DQ61-F1
#
_entry.id   AF-A0A9W7DQ61-F1
#
_cell.length_a   1.000
_cell.length_b   1.000
_cell.length_c   1.000
_cell.angle_alpha   90.00
_cell.angle_beta   90.00
_cell.angle_gamma   90.00
#
_symmetry.space_group_name_H-M   'P 1'
#
loop_
_entity.id
_entity.type
_entity.pdbx_description
1 polymer ?
#
loop_
_entity_poly.entity_id
_entity_poly.type
_entity_poly.pdbx_seq_one_letter_code
_entity_poly.pdbx_strand_id
1 'polypeptide(L)'
;SGLSVGGSVAYGSQQQFMTRSSEAKGGFQDPVWNGVFVGNGGQPEGRCGGDGGGHIAVSDIGRIAEKPYVVSDEKGEVFTLIIPDLQDSPAAGVPYDESGMKGGVQEVDFSSVYVTQVEDGSKEINSALSQGLHVVVSPGIYELDDTLVVEGEGQVVLGLGLATLIAPPSGGPCVAAKGTNARVAGLLLEAGPYSSSSLLSVSGFDVVVTDVFARVGGPTTGVGPVGSMFDVRGDRAIIDNTWLWRADHAEGDDGEDELVANGDNACTNGMVV
;
A
#
# COMPACT_ATOMS: atom_id res chain seq x y z
N SER A 1 1.44 9.62 -6.06
CA SER A 1 1.34 10.97 -5.46
C SER A 1 2.70 11.64 -5.52
N GLY A 2 2.81 12.91 -5.12
CA GLY A 2 4.10 13.57 -4.94
C GLY A 2 4.91 13.77 -6.21
N LEU A 3 4.26 13.94 -7.37
CA LEU A 3 4.95 14.06 -8.66
C LEU A 3 5.07 15.53 -9.06
N SER A 4 6.25 15.95 -9.52
CA SER A 4 6.46 17.23 -10.21
C SER A 4 6.78 16.98 -11.69
N VAL A 5 5.85 17.34 -12.58
CA VAL A 5 5.96 17.11 -14.02
C VAL A 5 6.22 18.42 -14.74
N GLY A 6 7.34 18.51 -15.45
CA GLY A 6 7.74 19.72 -16.19
C GLY A 6 6.90 20.04 -17.43
N GLY A 7 6.13 19.07 -17.93
CA GLY A 7 5.21 19.19 -19.07
C GLY A 7 3.76 18.88 -18.68
N SER A 8 2.98 18.40 -19.66
CA SER A 8 1.62 17.90 -19.42
C SER A 8 1.62 16.41 -19.12
N VAL A 9 0.66 15.93 -18.33
CA VAL A 9 0.40 14.50 -18.14
C VAL A 9 -0.68 14.05 -19.13
N ALA A 10 -0.35 13.08 -19.99
CA ALA A 10 -1.27 12.50 -20.96
C ALA A 10 -1.58 11.04 -20.57
N TYR A 11 -2.86 10.73 -20.34
CA TYR A 11 -3.30 9.39 -19.93
C TYR A 11 -3.60 8.46 -21.10
N GLY A 12 -3.73 8.99 -22.33
CA GLY A 12 -3.99 8.18 -23.52
C GLY A 12 -5.27 7.35 -23.39
N SER A 13 -5.16 6.03 -23.54
CA SER A 13 -6.29 5.10 -23.45
C SER A 13 -6.58 4.57 -22.04
N GLN A 14 -5.96 5.12 -21.00
CA GLN A 14 -6.19 4.68 -19.63
C GLN A 14 -7.65 4.90 -19.21
N GLN A 15 -8.32 3.82 -18.80
CA GLN A 15 -9.74 3.84 -18.41
C GLN A 15 -9.97 4.79 -17.22
N GLN A 16 -9.12 4.69 -16.19
CA GLN A 16 -9.18 5.54 -15.01
C GLN A 16 -7.80 5.85 -14.46
N PHE A 17 -7.70 6.95 -13.70
CA PHE A 17 -6.49 7.27 -12.95
C PHE A 17 -6.79 8.18 -11.76
N MET A 18 -6.03 8.03 -10.67
CA MET A 18 -6.04 8.95 -9.54
C MET A 18 -4.69 9.64 -9.40
N THR A 19 -4.68 10.96 -9.29
CA THR A 19 -3.48 11.75 -8.99
C THR A 19 -3.74 12.61 -7.76
N ARG A 20 -2.82 12.60 -6.79
CA ARG A 20 -2.92 13.44 -5.60
C ARG A 20 -1.59 14.11 -5.25
N SER A 21 -1.67 15.26 -4.58
CA SER A 21 -0.52 15.99 -4.04
C SER A 21 0.63 16.10 -5.06
N SER A 22 0.30 16.52 -6.29
CA SER A 22 1.21 16.55 -7.42
C SER A 22 1.05 17.84 -8.23
N GLU A 23 1.98 18.11 -9.13
CA GLU A 23 1.96 19.27 -10.02
C GLU A 23 2.39 18.89 -11.43
N ALA A 24 1.74 19.49 -12.42
CA ALA A 24 2.14 19.40 -13.82
C ALA A 24 2.11 20.78 -14.46
N LYS A 25 3.27 21.28 -14.92
CA LYS A 25 3.37 22.64 -15.49
C LYS A 25 2.51 22.82 -16.74
N GLY A 26 2.35 21.76 -17.53
CA GLY A 26 1.47 21.73 -18.69
C GLY A 26 0.06 21.23 -18.41
N GLY A 27 -0.30 21.03 -17.14
CA GLY A 27 -1.60 20.50 -16.72
C GLY A 27 -1.76 18.98 -16.86
N PHE A 28 -2.86 18.48 -16.31
CA PHE A 28 -3.27 17.08 -16.43
C PHE A 28 -4.36 16.96 -17.50
N GLN A 29 -4.17 16.05 -18.45
CA GLN A 29 -5.21 15.69 -19.41
C GLN A 29 -6.22 14.74 -18.77
N ASP A 30 -7.24 14.35 -19.53
CA ASP A 30 -8.33 13.51 -19.04
C ASP A 30 -8.06 12.01 -19.33
N PRO A 31 -8.21 11.11 -18.35
CA PRO A 31 -8.37 9.68 -18.63
C PRO A 31 -9.76 9.40 -19.20
N VAL A 32 -9.97 8.19 -19.76
CA VAL A 32 -11.11 7.90 -20.65
C VAL A 32 -12.47 7.89 -19.91
N TRP A 33 -12.57 7.22 -18.77
CA TRP A 33 -13.83 7.05 -18.03
C TRP A 33 -13.87 7.83 -16.73
N ASN A 34 -12.80 7.75 -15.92
CA ASN A 34 -12.78 8.34 -14.58
C ASN A 34 -11.40 8.91 -14.19
N GLY A 35 -11.30 10.23 -14.06
CA GLY A 35 -10.11 10.90 -13.51
C GLY A 35 -10.38 11.47 -12.12
N VAL A 36 -9.54 11.13 -11.15
CA VAL A 36 -9.66 11.68 -9.79
C VAL A 36 -8.41 12.49 -9.46
N PHE A 37 -8.60 13.77 -9.15
CA PHE A 37 -7.54 14.73 -8.86
C PHE A 37 -7.74 15.29 -7.46
N VAL A 38 -6.81 15.04 -6.55
CA VAL A 38 -6.92 15.46 -5.14
C VAL A 38 -5.74 16.33 -4.73
N GLY A 39 -6.00 17.62 -4.51
CA GLY A 39 -5.00 18.58 -4.05
C GLY A 39 -3.80 18.70 -4.98
N ASN A 40 -4.00 18.66 -6.30
CA ASN A 40 -2.90 18.89 -7.24
C ASN A 40 -2.80 20.37 -7.62
N GLY A 41 -1.57 20.86 -7.80
CA GLY A 41 -1.34 22.17 -8.40
C GLY A 41 -1.65 22.11 -9.90
N GLY A 42 -2.54 22.99 -10.36
CA GLY A 42 -2.97 23.02 -11.76
C GLY A 42 -3.90 21.87 -12.17
N GLN A 43 -4.68 21.32 -11.23
CA GLN A 43 -5.70 20.31 -11.55
C GLN A 43 -6.79 20.84 -12.48
N PRO A 44 -7.37 20.00 -13.36
CA PRO A 44 -8.52 20.38 -14.17
C PRO A 44 -9.74 20.66 -13.31
N GLU A 45 -10.70 21.43 -13.86
CA GLU A 45 -12.01 21.61 -13.22
C GLU A 45 -12.78 20.28 -13.19
N GLY A 46 -13.46 20.01 -12.08
CA GLY A 46 -14.26 18.81 -11.94
C GLY A 46 -15.50 18.84 -12.83
N ARG A 47 -15.85 17.69 -13.44
CA ARG A 47 -17.08 17.48 -14.21
C ARG A 47 -17.64 16.07 -14.00
N CYS A 48 -18.95 15.93 -13.95
CA CYS A 48 -19.62 14.63 -13.88
C CYS A 48 -20.29 14.30 -15.22
N GLY A 49 -19.76 13.30 -15.96
CA GLY A 49 -20.31 12.83 -17.23
C GLY A 49 -20.05 13.76 -18.43
N GLY A 50 -20.63 13.38 -19.60
CA GLY A 50 -20.46 14.08 -20.89
C GLY A 50 -19.60 13.32 -21.91
N ASP A 51 -19.41 13.93 -23.08
CA ASP A 51 -18.50 13.42 -24.11
C ASP A 51 -17.04 13.54 -23.59
N GLY A 52 -16.44 12.42 -23.18
CA GLY A 52 -15.06 12.36 -22.66
C GLY A 52 -14.89 11.96 -21.20
N GLY A 53 -15.88 11.33 -20.56
CA GLY A 53 -15.74 10.77 -19.20
C GLY A 53 -15.94 11.76 -18.06
N GLY A 54 -15.90 11.24 -16.82
CA GLY A 54 -16.05 12.04 -15.60
C GLY A 54 -14.70 12.37 -14.95
N HIS A 55 -14.59 13.57 -14.39
CA HIS A 55 -13.44 13.98 -13.58
C HIS A 55 -13.89 14.57 -12.25
N ILE A 56 -13.33 14.04 -11.17
CA ILE A 56 -13.56 14.55 -9.83
C ILE A 56 -12.30 15.30 -9.42
N ALA A 57 -12.43 16.60 -9.19
CA ALA A 57 -11.35 17.43 -8.69
C ALA A 57 -11.72 17.91 -7.27
N VAL A 58 -10.90 17.54 -6.29
CA VAL A 58 -11.06 17.92 -4.88
C VAL A 58 -9.83 18.69 -4.47
N SER A 59 -9.97 19.90 -3.96
CA SER A 59 -8.82 20.71 -3.52
C SER A 59 -8.35 20.37 -2.11
N ASP A 60 -9.29 19.95 -1.25
CA ASP A 60 -8.98 19.49 0.11
C ASP A 60 -8.47 18.05 0.08
N ILE A 61 -7.25 17.85 0.57
CA ILE A 61 -6.62 16.52 0.68
C ILE A 61 -7.19 15.77 1.89
N GLY A 62 -7.78 16.47 2.86
CA GLY A 62 -8.18 15.89 4.13
C GLY A 62 -6.94 15.48 4.93
N ARG A 63 -6.90 14.24 5.40
CA ARG A 63 -5.81 13.73 6.22
C ARG A 63 -4.93 12.77 5.42
N ILE A 64 -3.62 12.93 5.53
CA ILE A 64 -2.66 12.10 4.77
C ILE A 64 -1.34 11.98 5.50
N ALA A 65 -0.63 10.87 5.27
CA ALA A 65 0.80 10.77 5.49
C ALA A 65 1.42 10.24 4.20
N GLU A 66 2.55 10.81 3.77
CA GLU A 66 3.28 10.27 2.62
C GLU A 66 3.99 8.96 3.00
N LYS A 67 4.19 8.09 2.01
CA LYS A 67 4.75 6.75 2.22
C LYS A 67 6.14 6.82 2.87
N PRO A 68 6.45 5.99 3.88
CA PRO A 68 7.83 5.83 4.35
C PRO A 68 8.77 5.37 3.23
N TYR A 69 10.02 5.82 3.29
CA TYR A 69 11.05 5.48 2.32
C TYR A 69 12.43 5.42 2.95
N VAL A 70 13.33 4.68 2.32
CA VAL A 70 14.73 4.56 2.72
C VAL A 70 15.55 5.51 1.87
N VAL A 71 16.44 6.26 2.52
CA VAL A 71 17.49 7.04 1.85
C VAL A 71 18.85 6.49 2.23
N SER A 72 19.85 6.75 1.39
CA SER A 72 21.25 6.52 1.73
C SER A 72 22.04 7.81 1.67
N ASP A 73 23.21 7.82 2.29
CA ASP A 73 24.22 8.83 2.00
C ASP A 73 24.72 8.72 0.54
N GLU A 74 25.52 9.69 0.10
CA GLU A 74 26.05 9.74 -1.28
C GLU A 74 26.88 8.50 -1.65
N LYS A 75 27.42 7.79 -0.66
CA LYS A 75 28.25 6.60 -0.86
C LYS A 75 27.47 5.29 -0.81
N GLY A 76 26.23 5.30 -0.31
CA GLY A 76 25.44 4.09 -0.07
C GLY A 76 25.92 3.26 1.12
N GLU A 77 26.63 3.87 2.07
CA GLU A 77 27.21 3.21 3.24
C GLU A 77 26.30 3.31 4.47
N VAL A 78 25.52 4.39 4.56
CA VAL A 78 24.62 4.65 5.68
C VAL A 78 23.20 4.78 5.16
N PHE A 79 22.27 4.06 5.78
CA PHE A 79 20.85 4.10 5.45
C PHE A 79 20.06 4.78 6.57
N THR A 80 19.01 5.50 6.18
CA THR A 80 18.07 6.15 7.10
C THR A 80 16.65 5.88 6.63
N LEU A 81 15.78 5.44 7.54
CA LEU A 81 14.37 5.28 7.27
C LEU A 81 13.68 6.61 7.55
N ILE A 82 13.09 7.20 6.52
CA ILE A 82 12.34 8.45 6.60
C ILE A 82 10.86 8.12 6.72
N ILE A 83 10.23 8.66 7.76
CA ILE A 83 8.80 8.48 8.04
C ILE A 83 8.15 9.85 7.98
N PRO A 84 7.45 10.20 6.89
CA PRO A 84 6.72 11.45 6.81
C PRO A 84 5.63 11.57 7.88
N ASP A 85 5.50 12.78 8.43
CA ASP A 85 4.53 13.06 9.47
C ASP A 85 3.10 12.99 8.93
N LEU A 86 2.18 12.57 9.80
CA LEU A 86 0.75 12.59 9.53
C LEU A 86 0.27 14.05 9.57
N GLN A 87 -0.39 14.49 8.50
CA GLN A 87 -0.87 15.86 8.35
C GLN A 87 -2.39 15.91 8.28
N ASP A 88 -2.96 16.88 8.97
CA ASP A 88 -4.34 17.30 8.84
C ASP A 88 -4.41 18.49 7.87
N SER A 89 -5.10 18.31 6.75
CA SER A 89 -5.33 19.32 5.71
C SER A 89 -4.04 19.96 5.16
N PRO A 90 -3.12 19.18 4.56
CA PRO A 90 -1.92 19.75 3.94
C PRO A 90 -2.29 20.63 2.73
N ALA A 91 -1.34 21.49 2.34
CA ALA A 91 -1.50 22.31 1.15
C ALA A 91 -1.51 21.45 -0.13
N ALA A 92 -2.26 21.90 -1.13
CA ALA A 92 -2.21 21.33 -2.47
C ALA A 92 -0.83 21.49 -3.13
N GLY A 93 -0.57 20.63 -4.12
CA GLY A 93 0.70 20.56 -4.83
C GLY A 93 1.63 19.49 -4.27
N VAL A 94 2.90 19.55 -4.63
CA VAL A 94 3.89 18.55 -4.20
C VAL A 94 4.13 18.63 -2.68
N PRO A 95 4.32 17.48 -1.99
CA PRO A 95 4.50 17.44 -0.54
C PRO A 95 5.93 17.74 -0.10
N TYR A 96 6.77 18.28 -0.98
CA TYR A 96 8.15 18.64 -0.71
C TYR A 96 8.53 19.96 -1.39
N ASP A 97 9.63 20.55 -0.96
CA ASP A 97 10.30 21.67 -1.61
C ASP A 97 11.82 21.57 -1.41
N GLU A 98 12.56 22.66 -1.67
CA GLU A 98 14.02 22.72 -1.52
C GLU A 98 14.51 22.46 -0.09
N SER A 99 13.63 22.60 0.92
CA SER A 99 13.93 22.33 2.32
C SER A 99 13.59 20.90 2.77
N GLY A 100 13.00 20.09 1.90
CA GLY A 100 12.59 18.70 2.18
C GLY A 100 11.07 18.51 2.18
N MET A 101 10.60 17.49 2.90
CA MET A 101 9.16 17.20 3.01
C MET A 101 8.43 18.28 3.81
N LYS A 102 7.32 18.77 3.27
CA LYS A 102 6.40 19.66 3.98
C LYS A 102 5.72 18.87 5.09
N GLY A 103 5.58 19.50 6.26
CA GLY A 103 4.95 18.89 7.44
C GLY A 103 5.91 18.15 8.38
N GLY A 104 7.15 17.89 7.95
CA GLY A 104 8.16 17.22 8.77
C GLY A 104 8.30 15.73 8.47
N VAL A 105 9.40 15.17 8.97
CA VAL A 105 9.70 13.73 8.92
C VAL A 105 10.34 13.31 10.24
N GLN A 106 10.12 12.06 10.61
CA GLN A 106 10.98 11.35 11.54
C GLN A 106 12.08 10.62 10.76
N GLU A 107 13.32 10.83 11.18
CA GLU A 107 14.49 10.11 10.66
C GLU A 107 14.86 8.99 11.64
N VAL A 108 14.94 7.76 11.15
CA VAL A 108 15.26 6.57 11.94
C VAL A 108 16.57 5.96 11.42
N ASP A 109 17.56 5.91 12.31
CA ASP A 109 18.82 5.21 12.04
C ASP A 109 18.57 3.71 11.89
N PHE A 110 19.25 3.07 10.94
CA PHE A 110 19.07 1.64 10.66
C PHE A 110 19.48 0.71 11.81
N SER A 111 20.19 1.19 12.84
CA SER A 111 20.36 0.48 14.11
C SER A 111 19.03 0.23 14.84
N SER A 112 17.97 0.97 14.52
CA SER A 112 16.59 0.79 15.02
C SER A 112 15.67 0.12 13.99
N VAL A 113 16.24 -0.47 12.93
CA VAL A 113 15.51 -1.13 11.84
C VAL A 113 16.00 -2.57 11.70
N TYR A 114 15.07 -3.51 11.72
CA TYR A 114 15.32 -4.89 11.32
C TYR A 114 15.10 -5.03 9.81
N VAL A 115 16.11 -5.51 9.09
CA VAL A 115 16.01 -5.81 7.66
C VAL A 115 15.91 -7.31 7.48
N THR A 116 14.80 -7.77 6.90
CA THR A 116 14.56 -9.21 6.76
C THR A 116 15.54 -9.87 5.79
N GLN A 117 15.91 -11.11 6.07
CA GLN A 117 16.43 -12.04 5.06
C GLN A 117 15.27 -12.87 4.49
N VAL A 118 15.39 -13.37 3.26
CA VAL A 118 14.28 -14.07 2.57
C VAL A 118 13.86 -15.35 3.31
N GLU A 119 14.77 -15.95 4.07
CA GLU A 119 14.55 -17.10 4.93
C GLU A 119 13.93 -16.78 6.30
N ASP A 120 13.75 -15.50 6.64
CA ASP A 120 13.13 -15.12 7.92
C ASP A 120 11.67 -15.54 7.96
N GLY A 121 11.28 -16.20 9.06
CA GLY A 121 9.89 -16.51 9.35
C GLY A 121 9.21 -15.42 10.17
N SER A 122 7.93 -15.62 10.45
CA SER A 122 7.14 -14.71 11.29
C SER A 122 7.73 -14.53 12.69
N LYS A 123 8.46 -15.51 13.20
CA LYS A 123 9.03 -15.48 14.55
C LYS A 123 10.15 -14.44 14.68
N GLU A 124 11.08 -14.42 13.73
CA GLU A 124 12.20 -13.48 13.70
C GLU A 124 11.67 -12.05 13.54
N ILE A 125 10.74 -11.87 12.61
CA ILE A 125 10.12 -10.57 12.32
C ILE A 125 9.31 -10.06 13.53
N ASN A 126 8.46 -10.90 14.14
CA ASN A 126 7.70 -10.53 15.34
C ASN A 126 8.60 -10.27 16.55
N SER A 127 9.72 -10.98 16.68
CA SER A 127 10.71 -10.70 17.72
C SER A 127 11.26 -9.28 17.58
N ALA A 128 11.64 -8.87 16.37
CA ALA A 128 12.09 -7.50 16.09
C ALA A 128 11.00 -6.46 16.38
N LEU A 129 9.77 -6.70 15.90
CA LEU A 129 8.63 -5.81 16.17
C LEU A 129 8.35 -5.66 17.67
N SER A 130 8.40 -6.77 18.43
CA SER A 130 8.18 -6.75 19.88
C SER A 130 9.26 -6.00 20.66
N GLN A 131 10.47 -5.88 20.09
CA GLN A 131 11.57 -5.09 20.64
C GLN A 131 11.47 -3.60 20.31
N GLY A 132 10.43 -3.20 19.56
CA GLY A 132 10.20 -1.81 19.16
C GLY A 132 10.97 -1.40 17.89
N LEU A 133 11.59 -2.34 17.19
CA LEU A 133 12.26 -2.04 15.91
C LEU A 133 11.22 -1.80 14.81
N HIS A 134 11.56 -0.96 13.85
CA HIS A 134 10.87 -0.94 12.56
C HIS A 134 11.34 -2.15 11.73
N VAL A 135 10.55 -2.57 10.75
CA VAL A 135 10.89 -3.66 9.84
C VAL A 135 10.91 -3.17 8.41
N VAL A 136 12.02 -3.41 7.71
CA VAL A 136 12.11 -3.31 6.26
C VAL A 136 12.14 -4.73 5.71
N VAL A 137 11.09 -5.10 4.97
CA VAL A 137 10.98 -6.41 4.32
C VAL A 137 11.72 -6.34 2.99
N SER A 138 12.84 -7.06 2.89
CA SER A 138 13.63 -7.13 1.67
C SER A 138 12.86 -7.86 0.55
N PRO A 139 13.17 -7.61 -0.73
CA PRO A 139 12.43 -8.22 -1.83
C PRO A 139 12.45 -9.76 -1.78
N GLY A 140 11.28 -10.38 -1.80
CA GLY A 140 11.12 -11.83 -1.68
C GLY A 140 9.67 -12.24 -1.48
N ILE A 141 9.44 -13.55 -1.43
CA ILE A 141 8.15 -14.17 -1.09
C ILE A 141 8.34 -14.88 0.25
N TYR A 142 7.55 -14.50 1.25
CA TYR A 142 7.65 -14.96 2.62
C TYR A 142 6.43 -15.79 2.97
N GLU A 143 6.63 -17.08 3.19
CA GLU A 143 5.60 -17.95 3.77
C GLU A 143 5.56 -17.72 5.28
N LEU A 144 4.47 -17.12 5.76
CA LEU A 144 4.33 -16.82 7.19
C LEU A 144 3.88 -18.07 7.96
N ASP A 145 4.50 -18.30 9.12
CA ASP A 145 4.04 -19.31 10.08
C ASP A 145 2.90 -18.77 10.96
N ASP A 146 2.93 -17.46 11.22
CA ASP A 146 1.93 -16.74 12.01
C ASP A 146 1.80 -15.28 11.58
N THR A 147 0.77 -14.58 12.07
CA THR A 147 0.52 -13.17 11.77
C THR A 147 1.68 -12.28 12.25
N LEU A 148 2.10 -11.32 11.41
CA LEU A 148 3.00 -10.24 11.83
C LEU A 148 2.21 -9.20 12.64
N VAL A 149 2.63 -8.93 13.87
CA VAL A 149 1.88 -8.06 14.79
C VAL A 149 2.63 -6.76 15.02
N VAL A 150 2.06 -5.66 14.52
CA VAL A 150 2.62 -4.30 14.65
C VAL A 150 1.90 -3.58 15.79
N GLU A 151 2.49 -3.54 16.97
CA GLU A 151 1.87 -2.99 18.18
C GLU A 151 2.51 -1.65 18.63
N GLY A 152 3.73 -1.36 18.18
CA GLY A 152 4.44 -0.13 18.56
C GLY A 152 3.80 1.14 17.98
N GLU A 153 3.83 2.23 18.74
CA GLU A 153 3.42 3.55 18.26
C GLU A 153 4.37 4.02 17.15
N GLY A 154 3.82 4.45 16.00
CA GLY A 154 4.62 4.90 14.85
C GLY A 154 5.46 3.79 14.19
N GLN A 155 5.34 2.54 14.62
CA GLN A 155 6.13 1.43 14.12
C GLN A 155 5.84 1.20 12.62
N VAL A 156 6.87 0.85 11.86
CA VAL A 156 6.81 0.75 10.39
C VAL A 156 7.11 -0.68 9.97
N VAL A 157 6.30 -1.20 9.04
CA VAL A 157 6.62 -2.35 8.20
C VAL A 157 6.61 -1.88 6.75
N LEU A 158 7.79 -1.81 6.14
CA LEU A 158 7.99 -1.32 4.77
C LEU A 158 8.52 -2.44 3.88
N GLY A 159 7.76 -2.87 2.90
CA GLY A 159 8.19 -3.78 1.85
C GLY A 159 8.94 -3.07 0.73
N LEU A 160 9.98 -3.73 0.22
CA LEU A 160 10.74 -3.31 -0.96
C LEU A 160 10.54 -4.30 -2.10
N GLY A 161 10.50 -3.81 -3.34
CA GLY A 161 10.48 -4.66 -4.53
C GLY A 161 9.29 -5.63 -4.63
N LEU A 162 8.09 -5.20 -4.20
CA LEU A 162 6.89 -6.05 -4.09
C LEU A 162 7.11 -7.28 -3.19
N ALA A 163 7.76 -7.09 -2.04
CA ALA A 163 7.83 -8.10 -1.00
C ALA A 163 6.44 -8.67 -0.71
N THR A 164 6.31 -9.99 -0.84
CA THR A 164 5.04 -10.71 -0.79
C THR A 164 4.97 -11.53 0.49
N LEU A 165 3.88 -11.40 1.24
CA LEU A 165 3.61 -12.15 2.46
C LEU A 165 2.44 -13.11 2.22
N ILE A 166 2.70 -14.42 2.28
CA ILE A 166 1.67 -15.45 2.14
C ILE A 166 1.05 -15.72 3.50
N ALA A 167 -0.28 -15.73 3.55
CA ALA A 167 -1.05 -15.83 4.78
C ALA A 167 -0.76 -17.13 5.56
N PRO A 168 -0.71 -17.05 6.90
CA PRO A 168 -0.24 -18.15 7.72
C PRO A 168 -1.27 -19.29 7.89
N PRO A 169 -0.82 -20.52 8.21
CA PRO A 169 -1.69 -21.64 8.53
C PRO A 169 -2.53 -21.43 9.79
N SER A 170 -2.19 -20.44 10.63
CA SER A 170 -2.98 -20.07 11.82
C SER A 170 -4.36 -19.49 11.46
N GLY A 171 -4.57 -19.10 10.20
CA GLY A 171 -5.81 -18.49 9.70
C GLY A 171 -5.98 -17.02 10.08
N GLY A 172 -4.96 -16.41 10.69
CA GLY A 172 -4.86 -14.98 10.90
C GLY A 172 -4.45 -14.23 9.61
N PRO A 173 -4.41 -12.88 9.65
CA PRO A 173 -3.90 -12.08 8.55
C PRO A 173 -2.38 -12.21 8.40
N CYS A 174 -1.85 -11.76 7.26
CA CYS A 174 -0.41 -11.60 7.10
C CYS A 174 0.12 -10.53 8.08
N VAL A 175 -0.59 -9.41 8.20
CA VAL A 175 -0.23 -8.29 9.08
C VAL A 175 -1.43 -7.87 9.92
N ALA A 176 -1.23 -7.70 11.22
CA ALA A 176 -2.16 -7.08 12.15
C ALA A 176 -1.56 -5.77 12.70
N ALA A 177 -2.04 -4.64 12.18
CA ALA A 177 -1.65 -3.30 12.63
C ALA A 177 -2.54 -2.85 13.80
N LYS A 178 -1.96 -2.84 15.00
CA LYS A 178 -2.63 -2.47 16.26
C LYS A 178 -2.06 -1.19 16.89
N GLY A 179 -0.81 -0.86 16.60
CA GLY A 179 -0.15 0.33 17.12
C GLY A 179 -0.78 1.62 16.62
N THR A 180 -0.78 2.65 17.45
CA THR A 180 -1.23 3.99 17.04
C THR A 180 -0.25 4.57 16.02
N ASN A 181 -0.75 5.19 14.95
CA ASN A 181 0.05 5.79 13.89
C ASN A 181 1.03 4.80 13.19
N ALA A 182 0.80 3.50 13.30
CA ALA A 182 1.63 2.49 12.64
C ALA A 182 1.56 2.64 11.11
N ARG A 183 2.66 2.33 10.42
CA ARG A 183 2.77 2.39 8.96
C ARG A 183 2.94 0.99 8.37
N VAL A 184 2.07 0.60 7.46
CA VAL A 184 2.23 -0.63 6.66
C VAL A 184 2.31 -0.21 5.20
N ALA A 185 3.43 -0.46 4.54
CA ALA A 185 3.62 0.05 3.18
C ALA A 185 4.39 -0.87 2.25
N GLY A 186 4.07 -0.83 0.96
CA GLY A 186 4.86 -1.48 -0.10
C GLY A 186 4.84 -3.02 -0.09
N LEU A 187 3.73 -3.63 0.33
CA LEU A 187 3.60 -5.09 0.49
C LEU A 187 2.52 -5.65 -0.44
N LEU A 188 2.74 -6.88 -0.91
CA LEU A 188 1.69 -7.72 -1.47
C LEU A 188 1.29 -8.78 -0.43
N LEU A 189 0.01 -8.84 -0.08
CA LEU A 189 -0.54 -9.82 0.85
C LEU A 189 -1.28 -10.90 0.06
N GLU A 190 -0.84 -12.14 0.18
CA GLU A 190 -1.33 -13.24 -0.63
C GLU A 190 -2.05 -14.28 0.23
N ALA A 191 -3.18 -14.78 -0.25
CA ALA A 191 -3.83 -15.93 0.35
C ALA A 191 -2.97 -17.20 0.19
N GLY A 192 -2.73 -17.90 1.29
CA GLY A 192 -2.12 -19.23 1.27
C GLY A 192 -3.15 -20.34 1.01
N PRO A 193 -2.76 -21.62 1.12
CA PRO A 193 -3.65 -22.77 0.93
C PRO A 193 -4.64 -22.97 2.09
N TYR A 194 -4.50 -22.23 3.19
CA TYR A 194 -5.33 -22.34 4.38
C TYR A 194 -6.39 -21.24 4.42
N SER A 195 -7.49 -21.48 5.14
CA SER A 195 -8.51 -20.44 5.32
C SER A 195 -7.97 -19.30 6.17
N SER A 196 -8.17 -18.06 5.73
CA SER A 196 -7.78 -16.85 6.46
C SER A 196 -8.98 -15.97 6.78
N SER A 197 -9.05 -15.46 8.00
CA SER A 197 -10.08 -14.50 8.41
C SER A 197 -9.97 -13.17 7.64
N SER A 198 -8.74 -12.69 7.47
CA SER A 198 -8.39 -11.58 6.58
C SER A 198 -6.96 -11.69 6.07
N LEU A 199 -6.51 -10.81 5.17
CA LEU A 199 -5.10 -10.70 4.77
C LEU A 199 -4.38 -9.53 5.47
N LEU A 200 -5.11 -8.46 5.76
CA LEU A 200 -4.69 -7.34 6.60
C LEU A 200 -5.76 -7.07 7.67
N SER A 201 -5.34 -6.91 8.92
CA SER A 201 -6.20 -6.40 10.00
C SER A 201 -5.67 -5.07 10.50
N VAL A 202 -6.52 -4.03 10.51
CA VAL A 202 -6.21 -2.71 11.06
C VAL A 202 -7.16 -2.41 12.22
N SER A 203 -6.60 -2.29 13.42
CA SER A 203 -7.34 -1.96 14.65
C SER A 203 -6.76 -0.80 15.42
N GLY A 204 -5.50 -0.42 15.13
CA GLY A 204 -4.87 0.76 15.71
C GLY A 204 -5.49 2.06 15.23
N PHE A 205 -5.36 3.09 16.06
CA PHE A 205 -5.77 4.45 15.75
C PHE A 205 -4.77 5.12 14.79
N ASP A 206 -5.25 5.86 13.80
CA ASP A 206 -4.39 6.60 12.84
C ASP A 206 -3.41 5.71 12.03
N VAL A 207 -3.68 4.41 11.91
CA VAL A 207 -2.86 3.53 11.08
C VAL A 207 -2.89 3.99 9.63
N VAL A 208 -1.72 4.01 8.98
CA VAL A 208 -1.60 4.37 7.57
C VAL A 208 -1.10 3.17 6.77
N VAL A 209 -1.86 2.85 5.73
CA VAL A 209 -1.60 1.76 4.79
C VAL A 209 -1.36 2.38 3.43
N THR A 210 -0.16 2.19 2.85
CA THR A 210 0.20 2.81 1.56
C THR A 210 0.89 1.85 0.61
N ASP A 211 0.41 1.73 -0.62
CA ASP A 211 0.93 0.76 -1.60
C ASP A 211 0.91 -0.68 -1.04
N VAL A 212 -0.19 -1.04 -0.37
CA VAL A 212 -0.43 -2.41 0.09
C VAL A 212 -1.50 -3.03 -0.77
N PHE A 213 -1.15 -4.13 -1.40
CA PHE A 213 -2.00 -4.88 -2.31
C PHE A 213 -2.39 -6.20 -1.67
N ALA A 214 -3.51 -6.76 -2.08
CA ALA A 214 -3.93 -8.09 -1.65
C ALA A 214 -4.37 -8.91 -2.85
N ARG A 215 -4.01 -10.19 -2.87
CA ARG A 215 -4.51 -11.15 -3.86
C ARG A 215 -5.03 -12.43 -3.25
N VAL A 216 -6.07 -12.98 -3.87
CA VAL A 216 -6.62 -14.30 -3.59
C VAL A 216 -6.65 -15.07 -4.91
N GLY A 217 -5.72 -16.02 -5.06
CA GLY A 217 -5.47 -16.74 -6.30
C GLY A 217 -4.58 -15.98 -7.29
N GLY A 218 -4.43 -16.52 -8.50
CA GLY A 218 -3.63 -15.95 -9.59
C GLY A 218 -2.43 -16.82 -9.93
N PRO A 219 -1.29 -16.68 -9.23
CA PRO A 219 -0.08 -17.46 -9.51
C PRO A 219 -0.17 -18.92 -9.05
N THR A 220 -1.16 -19.25 -8.22
CA THR A 220 -1.35 -20.58 -7.65
C THR A 220 -2.83 -20.93 -7.64
N THR A 221 -3.13 -22.20 -7.93
CA THR A 221 -4.44 -22.82 -7.76
C THR A 221 -4.55 -23.40 -6.35
N GLY A 222 -5.78 -23.61 -5.86
CA GLY A 222 -6.01 -24.25 -4.55
C GLY A 222 -5.77 -23.38 -3.32
N VAL A 223 -5.91 -22.04 -3.46
CA VAL A 223 -5.86 -21.12 -2.32
C VAL A 223 -7.04 -21.35 -1.36
N GLY A 224 -6.80 -21.15 -0.07
CA GLY A 224 -7.82 -21.27 0.96
C GLY A 224 -8.81 -20.09 0.95
N PRO A 225 -10.02 -20.27 1.50
CA PRO A 225 -11.03 -19.23 1.51
C PRO A 225 -10.62 -18.07 2.43
N VAL A 226 -10.80 -16.83 1.95
CA VAL A 226 -10.51 -15.59 2.68
C VAL A 226 -11.82 -14.91 3.12
N GLY A 227 -11.93 -14.52 4.39
CA GLY A 227 -13.05 -13.71 4.87
C GLY A 227 -13.06 -12.34 4.19
N SER A 228 -12.12 -11.47 4.56
CA SER A 228 -11.98 -10.13 3.96
C SER A 228 -10.53 -9.86 3.58
N MET A 229 -10.22 -9.30 2.41
CA MET A 229 -8.81 -8.97 2.13
C MET A 229 -8.27 -7.99 3.17
N PHE A 230 -8.97 -6.87 3.39
CA PHE A 230 -8.68 -5.92 4.45
C PHE A 230 -9.83 -5.88 5.45
N ASP A 231 -9.51 -5.98 6.74
CA ASP A 231 -10.43 -5.83 7.87
C ASP A 231 -10.02 -4.59 8.67
N VAL A 232 -10.66 -3.46 8.38
CA VAL A 232 -10.32 -2.14 8.97
C VAL A 232 -11.38 -1.76 9.99
N ARG A 233 -11.00 -1.82 11.27
CA ARG A 233 -11.83 -1.44 12.42
C ARG A 233 -11.24 -0.33 13.28
N GLY A 234 -10.00 0.09 12.99
CA GLY A 234 -9.34 1.20 13.67
C GLY A 234 -9.89 2.55 13.22
N ASP A 235 -10.07 3.48 14.16
CA ASP A 235 -10.55 4.83 13.86
C ASP A 235 -9.48 5.63 13.11
N ARG A 236 -9.95 6.44 12.14
CA ARG A 236 -9.13 7.37 11.35
C ARG A 236 -7.97 6.72 10.59
N ALA A 237 -8.09 5.42 10.29
CA ALA A 237 -7.16 4.75 9.40
C ALA A 237 -7.15 5.41 8.01
N ILE A 238 -5.97 5.48 7.39
CA ILE A 238 -5.78 6.01 6.04
C ILE A 238 -5.33 4.86 5.15
N ILE A 239 -6.08 4.61 4.08
CA ILE A 239 -5.73 3.64 3.04
C ILE A 239 -5.44 4.44 1.77
N ASP A 240 -4.18 4.48 1.36
CA ASP A 240 -3.73 5.25 0.19
C ASP A 240 -3.09 4.31 -0.83
N ASN A 241 -3.66 4.24 -2.02
CA ASN A 241 -3.24 3.33 -3.10
C ASN A 241 -3.23 1.84 -2.68
N THR A 242 -4.39 1.18 -2.77
CA THR A 242 -4.53 -0.27 -2.60
C THR A 242 -5.19 -0.90 -3.82
N TRP A 243 -4.92 -2.18 -4.01
CA TRP A 243 -5.59 -3.03 -4.99
C TRP A 243 -5.89 -4.38 -4.32
N LEU A 244 -7.17 -4.67 -4.13
CA LEU A 244 -7.69 -5.85 -3.43
C LEU A 244 -8.25 -6.81 -4.46
N TRP A 245 -7.39 -7.59 -5.10
CA TRP A 245 -7.72 -8.36 -6.30
C TRP A 245 -8.06 -9.81 -5.98
N ARG A 246 -9.35 -10.14 -6.08
CA ARG A 246 -9.75 -11.55 -6.19
C ARG A 246 -9.49 -11.97 -7.63
N ALA A 247 -8.57 -12.91 -7.81
CA ALA A 247 -8.09 -13.24 -9.14
C ALA A 247 -9.22 -13.70 -10.06
N ASP A 248 -9.33 -13.05 -11.22
CA ASP A 248 -10.27 -13.34 -12.31
C ASP A 248 -9.67 -14.33 -13.34
N HIS A 249 -8.34 -14.50 -13.31
CA HIS A 249 -7.57 -15.46 -14.10
C HIS A 249 -6.49 -16.12 -13.23
N ALA A 250 -6.07 -17.34 -13.58
CA ALA A 250 -5.01 -18.06 -12.90
C ALA A 250 -4.08 -18.75 -13.91
N GLU A 251 -2.85 -18.98 -13.49
CA GLU A 251 -1.93 -19.87 -14.20
C GLU A 251 -2.41 -21.32 -13.99
N GLY A 252 -2.82 -21.99 -15.07
CA GLY A 252 -3.23 -23.39 -15.05
C GLY A 252 -2.05 -24.34 -14.79
N ASP A 253 -2.35 -25.57 -14.36
CA ASP A 253 -1.33 -26.59 -14.06
C ASP A 253 -0.48 -26.98 -15.29
N ASP A 254 -0.93 -26.66 -16.51
CA ASP A 254 -0.24 -26.88 -17.78
C ASP A 254 0.43 -25.61 -18.36
N GLY A 255 0.37 -24.48 -17.64
CA GLY A 255 0.92 -23.19 -18.05
C GLY A 255 0.03 -22.39 -19.01
N GLU A 256 -1.20 -22.83 -19.26
CA GLU A 256 -2.22 -22.05 -19.98
C GLU A 256 -3.11 -21.27 -19.00
N ASP A 257 -3.65 -20.12 -19.41
CA ASP A 257 -4.55 -19.33 -18.55
C ASP A 257 -5.86 -20.11 -18.29
N GLU A 258 -6.12 -20.46 -17.03
CA GLU A 258 -7.39 -21.04 -16.61
C GLU A 258 -8.36 -19.93 -16.17
N LEU A 259 -9.57 -19.97 -16.70
CA LEU A 259 -10.67 -19.12 -16.25
C LEU A 259 -11.03 -19.51 -14.82
N VAL A 260 -10.83 -18.59 -13.87
CA VAL A 260 -11.22 -18.79 -12.47
C VAL A 260 -12.75 -18.71 -12.37
N ALA A 261 -13.41 -19.80 -11.96
CA ALA A 261 -14.82 -19.77 -11.65
C ALA A 261 -15.08 -19.05 -10.32
N ASN A 262 -16.29 -18.51 -10.12
CA ASN A 262 -16.64 -17.75 -8.91
C ASN A 262 -16.37 -18.51 -7.58
N GLY A 263 -16.32 -19.84 -7.59
CA GLY A 263 -16.07 -20.68 -6.42
C GLY A 263 -14.60 -20.94 -6.08
N ASP A 264 -13.66 -20.69 -7.02
CA ASP A 264 -12.28 -21.17 -6.88
C ASP A 264 -11.44 -20.29 -5.95
N ASN A 265 -11.70 -18.97 -5.98
CA ASN A 265 -11.06 -17.97 -5.11
C ASN A 265 -12.10 -17.38 -4.12
N ALA A 266 -12.59 -18.19 -3.19
CA ALA A 266 -13.64 -17.75 -2.27
C ALA A 266 -13.15 -16.57 -1.39
N CYS A 267 -13.76 -15.40 -1.57
CA CYS A 267 -13.52 -14.20 -0.78
C CYS A 267 -14.86 -13.53 -0.43
N THR A 268 -15.14 -13.27 0.86
CA THR A 268 -16.43 -12.66 1.25
C THR A 268 -16.43 -11.15 0.98
N ASN A 269 -15.35 -10.46 1.32
CA ASN A 269 -15.18 -9.02 1.07
C ASN A 269 -13.84 -8.75 0.36
N GLY A 270 -13.92 -8.49 -0.94
CA GLY A 270 -12.80 -8.14 -1.80
C GLY A 270 -13.31 -7.44 -3.06
N MET A 271 -12.40 -6.93 -3.88
CA MET A 271 -12.76 -6.37 -5.19
C MET A 271 -12.50 -7.43 -6.26
N VAL A 272 -13.50 -7.70 -7.10
CA VAL A 272 -13.25 -8.37 -8.38
C VAL A 272 -12.83 -7.26 -9.32
N VAL A 273 -11.62 -7.36 -9.87
CA VAL A 273 -11.08 -6.39 -10.84
C VAL A 273 -10.68 -7.15 -12.07
#